data_AF-A0A370D9U8-F1
#
_entry.id   AF-A0A370D9U8-F1
#
_cell.length_a   1.000
_cell.length_b   1.000
_cell.length_c   1.000
_cell.angle_alpha   90.00
_cell.angle_beta   90.00
_cell.angle_gamma   90.00
#
_symmetry.space_group_name_H-M   'P 1'
#
loop_
_entity.id
_entity.type
_entity.pdbx_description
1 polymer ?
#
loop_
_entity_poly.entity_id
_entity_poly.type
_entity_poly.pdbx_seq_one_letter_code
_entity_poly.pdbx_strand_id
1 'polypeptide(L)'
;MHKNNSLKKLLNLYQSDDTIAALSTQLNDTDNAKELINLYNQAIPLIEKNLWKNEIAETELRDYQNLFHDLENIISSDKTPDTRYNFIIAIPVADRPQHLKSCLNSIFELCTKYNYGGFENGLFKKISVLIADDSQNTENIIKNREMAEHFTHSGLEVIYFGLEQQKEIVSQLDNRKTKNITGDFTSDNFFHKGASITRNITYLKLQQLQNRNEPTLFYFIDSDQEFQVSIQTSNKHRECYCINYFHYLNKIFSNSKISILTGKVVGDPPVSPAVMAGTFLEDLIYFVKQLSMLQAGQACEFHNDVKNNSNDASYHDMAELFGFKPSSDHYDYHCSLENTHNHIDCFNHFSGKLKHFFDGEHPTRKSYYQHEDVINSIKSARTIYTGNYIFKPENLKYFIPFANLKLRMAGPVLGRIIKAELGDHFVSANLPMLHKRTVNTIGQSEFRPGVTRQNNQIDLSGEFTRQYFGDVMLFTMIELTDKGYPQTNVSYEVLSDTIHKTIVSMKKKYTIKHREISVKIDSLRELLNNLEKKWHNTSEFDSNNQTSAFSDFNHFIDNIDFNFGKNARIYEIIKSEDTKNKHLKQIANAIMSYNDDVSLWQKILSEIKH
;
A
#
# COMPACT_ATOMS: atom_id res chain seq x y z
N MET A 1 -20.02 -17.57 -34.15
CA MET A 1 -19.04 -18.66 -34.33
C MET A 1 -17.57 -18.22 -34.13
N HIS A 2 -17.29 -17.11 -33.43
CA HIS A 2 -15.91 -16.64 -33.13
C HIS A 2 -15.47 -16.84 -31.66
N LYS A 3 -16.19 -17.67 -30.88
CA LYS A 3 -16.28 -17.50 -29.42
C LYS A 3 -15.06 -17.87 -28.55
N ASN A 4 -14.01 -18.51 -29.06
CA ASN A 4 -12.92 -19.05 -28.21
C ASN A 4 -11.50 -18.79 -28.77
N ASN A 5 -11.27 -17.71 -29.52
CA ASN A 5 -10.01 -17.53 -30.25
C ASN A 5 -8.80 -17.39 -29.32
N SER A 6 -8.95 -16.64 -28.21
CA SER A 6 -7.84 -16.38 -27.27
C SER A 6 -7.48 -17.64 -26.47
N LEU A 7 -8.50 -18.36 -25.97
CA LEU A 7 -8.30 -19.61 -25.26
C LEU A 7 -7.61 -20.65 -26.17
N LYS A 8 -8.13 -20.87 -27.38
CA LYS A 8 -7.55 -21.86 -28.31
C LYS A 8 -6.10 -21.52 -28.66
N LYS A 9 -5.78 -20.24 -28.86
CA LYS A 9 -4.42 -19.77 -29.13
C LYS A 9 -3.46 -20.09 -27.96
N LEU A 10 -3.87 -19.80 -26.73
CA LEU A 10 -3.06 -20.05 -25.53
C LEU A 10 -2.91 -21.54 -25.21
N LEU A 11 -3.97 -22.34 -25.40
CA LEU A 11 -3.87 -23.80 -25.22
C LEU A 11 -2.90 -24.43 -26.25
N ASN A 12 -2.91 -23.94 -27.49
CA ASN A 12 -1.94 -24.39 -28.51
C ASN A 12 -0.51 -23.95 -28.19
N LEU A 13 -0.33 -22.72 -27.67
CA LEU A 13 0.98 -22.19 -27.28
C LEU A 13 1.62 -23.05 -26.17
N TYR A 14 0.81 -23.50 -25.20
CA TYR A 14 1.26 -24.26 -24.04
C TYR A 14 0.94 -25.76 -24.12
N GLN A 15 0.78 -26.30 -25.33
CA GLN A 15 0.43 -27.71 -25.58
C GLN A 15 1.44 -28.73 -25.04
N SER A 16 2.63 -28.28 -24.64
CA SER A 16 3.65 -29.14 -24.00
C SER A 16 3.31 -29.54 -22.56
N ASP A 17 2.29 -28.92 -21.94
CA ASP A 17 1.70 -29.36 -20.69
C ASP A 17 0.54 -30.34 -20.99
N ASP A 18 0.68 -31.61 -20.57
CA ASP A 18 -0.31 -32.67 -20.85
C ASP A 18 -1.73 -32.30 -20.39
N THR A 19 -1.84 -31.53 -19.30
CA THR A 19 -3.14 -31.06 -18.77
C THR A 19 -3.77 -30.04 -19.71
N ILE A 20 -2.96 -29.16 -20.30
CA ILE A 20 -3.40 -28.17 -21.28
C ILE A 20 -3.80 -28.85 -22.60
N ALA A 21 -3.04 -29.86 -23.03
CA ALA A 21 -3.38 -30.64 -24.23
C ALA A 21 -4.74 -31.35 -24.10
N ALA A 22 -5.04 -31.90 -22.93
CA ALA A 22 -6.35 -32.49 -22.64
C ALA A 22 -7.49 -31.46 -22.73
N LEU A 23 -7.31 -30.26 -22.15
CA LEU A 23 -8.29 -29.16 -22.24
C LEU A 23 -8.48 -28.67 -23.68
N SER A 24 -7.43 -28.65 -24.50
CA SER A 24 -7.52 -28.28 -25.91
C SER A 24 -8.40 -29.25 -26.70
N THR A 25 -8.32 -30.55 -26.38
CA THR A 25 -9.19 -31.57 -26.97
C THR A 25 -10.64 -31.34 -26.55
N GLN A 26 -10.89 -31.18 -25.25
CA GLN A 26 -12.22 -30.94 -24.71
C GLN A 26 -12.88 -29.67 -25.28
N LEU A 27 -12.11 -28.61 -25.53
CA LEU A 27 -12.62 -27.37 -26.10
C LEU A 27 -13.25 -27.56 -27.49
N ASN A 28 -12.74 -28.49 -28.31
CA ASN A 28 -13.28 -28.74 -29.64
C ASN A 28 -14.64 -29.46 -29.61
N ASP A 29 -14.95 -30.14 -28.51
CA ASP A 29 -16.17 -30.93 -28.33
C ASP A 29 -17.24 -30.20 -27.49
N THR A 30 -16.95 -29.00 -27.00
CA THR A 30 -17.83 -28.26 -26.07
C THR A 30 -18.56 -27.10 -26.76
N ASP A 31 -19.89 -27.21 -26.86
CA ASP A 31 -20.76 -26.16 -27.42
C ASP A 31 -21.66 -25.47 -26.38
N ASN A 32 -21.74 -26.02 -25.16
CA ASN A 32 -22.58 -25.51 -24.08
C ASN A 32 -21.88 -24.39 -23.31
N ALA A 33 -22.54 -23.24 -23.12
CA ALA A 33 -22.01 -22.09 -22.39
C ALA A 33 -21.52 -22.44 -20.97
N LYS A 34 -22.27 -23.28 -20.24
CA LYS A 34 -21.90 -23.66 -18.86
C LYS A 34 -20.65 -24.53 -18.81
N GLU A 35 -20.52 -25.46 -19.76
CA GLU A 35 -19.34 -26.32 -19.88
C GLU A 35 -18.12 -25.51 -20.34
N LEU A 36 -18.31 -24.55 -21.25
CA LEU A 36 -17.27 -23.60 -21.65
C LEU A 36 -16.79 -22.77 -20.44
N ILE A 37 -17.70 -22.19 -19.66
CA ILE A 37 -17.33 -21.43 -18.44
C ILE A 37 -16.49 -22.31 -17.50
N ASN A 38 -16.89 -23.56 -17.28
CA ASN A 38 -16.12 -24.50 -16.46
C ASN A 38 -14.74 -24.79 -17.05
N LEU A 39 -14.64 -24.98 -18.36
CA LEU A 39 -13.38 -25.21 -19.06
C LEU A 39 -12.44 -24.00 -18.96
N TYR A 40 -12.95 -22.77 -19.11
CA TYR A 40 -12.17 -21.55 -18.86
C TYR A 40 -11.66 -21.48 -17.42
N ASN A 41 -12.51 -21.78 -16.43
CA ASN A 41 -12.12 -21.78 -15.02
C ASN A 41 -11.03 -22.82 -14.69
N GLN A 42 -10.95 -23.91 -15.45
CA GLN A 42 -9.88 -24.91 -15.34
C GLN A 42 -8.60 -24.47 -16.10
N ALA A 43 -8.75 -23.85 -17.26
CA ALA A 43 -7.63 -23.44 -18.11
C ALA A 43 -6.86 -22.24 -17.55
N ILE A 44 -7.54 -21.23 -16.97
CA ILE A 44 -6.94 -19.96 -16.52
C ILE A 44 -5.72 -20.20 -15.60
N PRO A 45 -5.80 -20.98 -14.50
CA PRO A 45 -4.64 -21.17 -13.61
C PRO A 45 -3.47 -21.87 -14.29
N LEU A 46 -3.73 -22.78 -15.24
CA LEU A 46 -2.68 -23.49 -15.99
C LEU A 46 -2.00 -22.58 -17.00
N ILE A 47 -2.76 -21.73 -17.68
CA ILE A 47 -2.24 -20.71 -18.61
C ILE A 47 -1.39 -19.71 -17.84
N GLU A 48 -1.86 -19.20 -16.70
CA GLU A 48 -1.08 -18.29 -15.87
C GLU A 48 0.22 -18.91 -15.41
N LYS A 49 0.18 -20.15 -14.89
CA LYS A 49 1.39 -20.88 -14.49
C LYS A 49 2.43 -20.93 -15.62
N ASN A 50 2.00 -21.11 -16.87
CA ASN A 50 2.90 -21.15 -18.02
C ASN A 50 3.36 -19.76 -18.46
N LEU A 51 2.49 -18.74 -18.40
CA LEU A 51 2.82 -17.34 -18.68
C LEU A 51 3.99 -16.85 -17.82
N TRP A 52 4.06 -17.30 -16.56
CA TRP A 52 5.09 -16.92 -15.60
C TRP A 52 6.35 -17.80 -15.61
N LYS A 53 6.45 -18.82 -16.48
CA LYS A 53 7.68 -19.64 -16.59
C LYS A 53 8.85 -18.87 -17.22
N ASN A 54 8.54 -17.93 -18.12
CA ASN A 54 9.51 -17.13 -18.86
C ASN A 54 9.19 -15.64 -18.70
N GLU A 55 10.01 -14.78 -19.30
CA GLU A 55 9.71 -13.35 -19.40
C GLU A 55 8.41 -13.14 -20.18
N ILE A 56 7.46 -12.39 -19.60
CA ILE A 56 6.12 -12.20 -20.17
C ILE A 56 6.19 -11.34 -21.43
N ALA A 57 5.98 -11.96 -22.59
CA ALA A 57 5.82 -11.26 -23.84
C ALA A 57 4.53 -10.43 -23.86
N GLU A 58 4.56 -9.23 -24.46
CA GLU A 58 3.38 -8.36 -24.52
C GLU A 58 2.20 -8.98 -25.27
N THR A 59 2.49 -9.76 -26.30
CA THR A 59 1.47 -10.46 -27.10
C THR A 59 0.77 -11.54 -26.28
N GLU A 60 1.52 -12.32 -25.49
CA GLU A 60 0.96 -13.37 -24.64
C GLU A 60 0.13 -12.79 -23.51
N LEU A 61 0.58 -11.70 -22.89
CA LEU A 61 -0.18 -10.97 -21.88
C LEU A 61 -1.51 -10.45 -22.46
N ARG A 62 -1.49 -9.91 -23.68
CA ARG A 62 -2.71 -9.44 -24.35
C ARG A 62 -3.68 -10.58 -24.65
N ASP A 63 -3.19 -11.73 -25.10
CA ASP A 63 -4.03 -12.91 -25.33
C ASP A 63 -4.63 -13.41 -24.00
N TYR A 64 -3.86 -13.42 -22.92
CA TYR A 64 -4.33 -13.76 -21.58
C TYR A 64 -5.39 -12.77 -21.06
N GLN A 65 -5.26 -11.48 -21.35
CA GLN A 65 -6.29 -10.48 -21.04
C GLN A 65 -7.57 -10.73 -21.85
N ASN A 66 -7.45 -10.95 -23.16
CA ASN A 66 -8.57 -11.25 -24.06
C ASN A 66 -9.31 -12.54 -23.70
N LEU A 67 -8.63 -13.50 -23.06
CA LEU A 67 -9.25 -14.70 -22.50
C LEU A 67 -10.43 -14.35 -21.57
N PHE A 68 -10.31 -13.31 -20.77
CA PHE A 68 -11.38 -12.88 -19.88
C PHE A 68 -12.50 -12.19 -20.64
N HIS A 69 -12.21 -11.41 -21.69
CA HIS A 69 -13.27 -10.88 -22.56
C HIS A 69 -14.10 -12.01 -23.20
N ASP A 70 -13.44 -13.08 -23.66
CA ASP A 70 -14.14 -14.26 -24.19
C ASP A 70 -15.03 -14.89 -23.10
N LEU A 71 -14.52 -15.05 -21.88
CA LEU A 71 -15.28 -15.56 -20.74
C LEU A 71 -16.51 -14.71 -20.41
N GLU A 72 -16.36 -13.38 -20.35
CA GLU A 72 -17.46 -12.45 -20.06
C GLU A 72 -18.54 -12.50 -21.15
N ASN A 73 -18.14 -12.64 -22.42
CA ASN A 73 -19.08 -12.83 -23.52
C ASN A 73 -19.86 -14.15 -23.41
N ILE A 74 -19.22 -15.22 -22.92
CA ILE A 74 -19.89 -16.50 -22.69
C ILE A 74 -20.88 -16.38 -21.52
N ILE A 75 -20.44 -15.80 -20.39
CA ILE A 75 -21.28 -15.55 -19.20
C ILE A 75 -22.50 -14.71 -19.57
N SER A 76 -22.32 -13.60 -20.30
CA SER A 76 -23.42 -12.74 -20.74
C SER A 76 -24.41 -13.46 -21.66
N SER A 77 -23.94 -14.45 -22.44
CA SER A 77 -24.80 -15.26 -23.29
C SER A 77 -25.50 -16.41 -22.56
N ASP A 78 -25.04 -16.75 -21.36
CA ASP A 78 -25.74 -17.68 -20.48
C ASP A 78 -27.00 -16.99 -19.93
N LYS A 79 -28.13 -17.71 -19.92
CA LYS A 79 -29.41 -17.15 -19.46
C LYS A 79 -29.52 -17.14 -17.94
N THR A 80 -28.51 -17.64 -17.22
CA THR A 80 -28.48 -17.63 -15.76
C THR A 80 -28.14 -16.24 -15.22
N PRO A 81 -28.79 -15.79 -14.12
CA PRO A 81 -28.41 -14.55 -13.45
C PRO A 81 -26.94 -14.55 -13.02
N ASP A 82 -26.23 -13.44 -13.27
CA ASP A 82 -24.85 -13.27 -12.83
C ASP A 82 -24.77 -12.98 -11.32
N THR A 83 -24.49 -14.04 -10.56
CA THR A 83 -24.37 -14.01 -9.10
C THR A 83 -23.00 -13.54 -8.59
N ARG A 84 -22.10 -13.11 -9.46
CA ARG A 84 -20.78 -12.61 -9.05
C ARG A 84 -20.90 -11.28 -8.33
N TYR A 85 -19.91 -11.00 -7.48
CA TYR A 85 -19.89 -9.79 -6.66
C TYR A 85 -19.78 -8.51 -7.48
N ASN A 86 -20.56 -7.50 -7.07
CA ASN A 86 -20.29 -6.09 -7.34
C ASN A 86 -19.18 -5.59 -6.42
N PHE A 87 -18.34 -4.69 -6.91
CA PHE A 87 -17.30 -4.02 -6.15
C PHE A 87 -17.61 -2.54 -6.03
N ILE A 88 -17.63 -2.04 -4.79
CA ILE A 88 -17.59 -0.61 -4.51
C ILE A 88 -16.20 -0.31 -3.95
N ILE A 89 -15.38 0.37 -4.75
CA ILE A 89 -13.99 0.70 -4.43
C ILE A 89 -13.95 2.07 -3.76
N ALA A 90 -13.61 2.11 -2.47
CA ALA A 90 -13.53 3.33 -1.69
C ALA A 90 -12.10 3.89 -1.66
N ILE A 91 -11.92 5.13 -2.11
CA ILE A 91 -10.63 5.83 -2.22
C ILE A 91 -10.66 7.08 -1.33
N PRO A 92 -10.08 7.05 -0.12
CA PRO A 92 -9.85 8.26 0.64
C PRO A 92 -8.72 9.08 0.01
N VAL A 93 -8.94 10.38 -0.16
CA VAL A 93 -7.97 11.32 -0.75
C VAL A 93 -7.91 12.60 0.07
N ALA A 94 -6.73 13.22 0.16
CA ALA A 94 -6.56 14.53 0.77
C ALA A 94 -5.43 15.29 0.06
N ASP A 95 -5.77 16.31 -0.72
CA ASP A 95 -4.85 17.19 -1.44
C ASP A 95 -3.84 16.46 -2.35
N ARG A 96 -4.28 15.41 -3.03
CA ARG A 96 -3.44 14.57 -3.91
C ARG A 96 -4.13 14.22 -5.26
N PRO A 97 -4.50 15.21 -6.08
CA PRO A 97 -5.24 14.97 -7.31
C PRO A 97 -4.45 14.14 -8.35
N GLN A 98 -3.11 14.24 -8.43
CA GLN A 98 -2.35 13.44 -9.40
C GLN A 98 -2.32 11.95 -9.00
N HIS A 99 -2.13 11.64 -7.72
CA HIS A 99 -2.23 10.27 -7.24
C HIS A 99 -3.63 9.70 -7.51
N LEU A 100 -4.70 10.46 -7.17
CA LEU A 100 -6.07 10.04 -7.46
C LEU A 100 -6.29 9.78 -8.96
N LYS A 101 -5.75 10.63 -9.84
CA LYS A 101 -5.82 10.43 -11.29
C LYS A 101 -5.18 9.11 -11.71
N SER A 102 -3.96 8.84 -11.25
CA SER A 102 -3.25 7.59 -11.58
C SER A 102 -3.99 6.36 -11.04
N CYS A 103 -4.52 6.43 -9.83
CA CYS A 103 -5.33 5.39 -9.23
C CYS A 103 -6.60 5.10 -10.07
N LEU A 104 -7.37 6.14 -10.44
CA LEU A 104 -8.58 5.99 -11.26
C LEU A 104 -8.27 5.47 -12.67
N ASN A 105 -7.20 5.97 -13.29
CA ASN A 105 -6.71 5.43 -14.56
C ASN A 105 -6.40 3.93 -14.45
N SER A 106 -5.77 3.49 -13.37
CA SER A 106 -5.45 2.07 -13.19
C SER A 106 -6.69 1.19 -13.03
N ILE A 107 -7.75 1.69 -12.38
CA ILE A 107 -9.04 0.99 -12.28
C ILE A 107 -9.68 0.91 -13.66
N PHE A 108 -9.73 2.03 -14.37
CA PHE A 108 -10.30 2.10 -15.71
C PHE A 108 -9.60 1.14 -16.68
N GLU A 109 -8.27 1.18 -16.73
CA GLU A 109 -7.47 0.25 -17.55
C GLU A 109 -7.70 -1.21 -17.14
N LEU A 110 -7.73 -1.53 -15.84
CA LEU A 110 -8.02 -2.90 -15.39
C LEU A 110 -9.40 -3.38 -15.90
N CYS A 111 -10.42 -2.52 -15.79
CA CYS A 111 -11.75 -2.78 -16.32
C CYS A 111 -11.72 -2.97 -17.84
N THR A 112 -10.99 -2.14 -18.58
CA THR A 112 -10.85 -2.26 -20.05
C THR A 112 -10.12 -3.53 -20.48
N LYS A 113 -9.10 -3.97 -19.73
CA LYS A 113 -8.28 -5.15 -20.07
C LYS A 113 -8.95 -6.49 -19.75
N TYR A 114 -9.80 -6.52 -18.74
CA TYR A 114 -10.38 -7.78 -18.24
C TYR A 114 -11.90 -7.84 -18.29
N ASN A 115 -12.57 -6.70 -18.42
CA ASN A 115 -14.02 -6.57 -18.61
C ASN A 115 -14.88 -7.32 -17.58
N TYR A 116 -14.40 -7.46 -16.34
CA TYR A 116 -15.11 -8.20 -15.29
C TYR A 116 -16.54 -7.65 -15.11
N GLY A 117 -17.54 -8.53 -15.25
CA GLY A 117 -18.95 -8.16 -15.16
C GLY A 117 -19.57 -7.59 -16.43
N GLY A 118 -18.75 -7.36 -17.48
CA GLY A 118 -19.16 -6.80 -18.74
C GLY A 118 -19.32 -5.28 -18.75
N PHE A 119 -19.51 -4.76 -19.97
CA PHE A 119 -19.74 -3.34 -20.26
C PHE A 119 -21.07 -3.19 -20.99
N GLU A 120 -22.02 -2.47 -20.41
CA GLU A 120 -23.37 -2.29 -20.95
C GLU A 120 -23.88 -0.88 -20.65
N ASN A 121 -24.62 -0.29 -21.57
CA ASN A 121 -25.15 1.08 -21.45
C ASN A 121 -24.07 2.13 -21.17
N GLY A 122 -22.87 1.91 -21.71
CA GLY A 122 -21.73 2.81 -21.53
C GLY A 122 -21.04 2.69 -20.17
N LEU A 123 -21.39 1.69 -19.33
CA LEU A 123 -20.82 1.52 -17.99
C LEU A 123 -20.31 0.10 -17.73
N PHE A 124 -19.24 -0.03 -16.94
CA PHE A 124 -18.83 -1.30 -16.35
C PHE A 124 -19.83 -1.72 -15.26
N LYS A 125 -20.42 -2.91 -15.39
CA LYS A 125 -21.64 -3.25 -14.65
C LYS A 125 -21.45 -3.63 -13.19
N LYS A 126 -20.29 -4.20 -12.86
CA LYS A 126 -20.00 -4.74 -11.52
C LYS A 126 -19.00 -3.89 -10.74
N ILE A 127 -18.53 -2.76 -11.29
CA ILE A 127 -17.46 -1.96 -10.69
C ILE A 127 -17.90 -0.50 -10.56
N SER A 128 -17.90 0.01 -9.32
CA SER A 128 -18.07 1.44 -9.04
C SER A 128 -17.04 1.92 -8.04
N VAL A 129 -16.79 3.22 -8.05
CA VAL A 129 -15.78 3.88 -7.23
C VAL A 129 -16.43 4.97 -6.37
N LEU A 130 -16.00 5.06 -5.12
CA LEU A 130 -16.39 6.09 -4.16
C LEU A 130 -15.15 6.89 -3.74
N ILE A 131 -15.06 8.14 -4.18
CA ILE A 131 -14.01 9.06 -3.74
C ILE A 131 -14.45 9.70 -2.42
N ALA A 132 -13.75 9.43 -1.32
CA ALA A 132 -13.97 10.06 -0.02
C ALA A 132 -12.97 11.20 0.18
N ASP A 133 -13.38 12.42 -0.15
CA ASP A 133 -12.49 13.58 -0.20
C ASP A 133 -12.33 14.25 1.17
N ASP A 134 -11.11 14.32 1.69
CA ASP A 134 -10.70 14.99 2.94
C ASP A 134 -9.72 16.15 2.67
N SER A 135 -9.69 16.66 1.44
CA SER A 135 -8.83 17.76 0.99
C SER A 135 -9.22 19.09 1.62
N GLN A 136 -8.22 19.95 1.84
CA GLN A 136 -8.42 21.32 2.30
C GLN A 136 -8.43 22.31 1.13
N ASN A 137 -7.56 22.09 0.14
CA ASN A 137 -7.36 23.06 -0.93
C ASN A 137 -8.52 23.01 -1.94
N THR A 138 -9.16 24.15 -2.17
CA THR A 138 -10.29 24.30 -3.08
C THR A 138 -9.98 23.85 -4.51
N GLU A 139 -8.79 24.12 -5.04
CA GLU A 139 -8.40 23.67 -6.37
C GLU A 139 -8.29 22.15 -6.45
N ASN A 140 -7.78 21.50 -5.40
CA ASN A 140 -7.70 20.05 -5.33
C ASN A 140 -9.11 19.43 -5.25
N ILE A 141 -10.01 20.01 -4.45
CA ILE A 141 -11.42 19.61 -4.36
C ILE A 141 -12.10 19.69 -5.73
N ILE A 142 -11.88 20.79 -6.47
CA ILE A 142 -12.44 20.97 -7.82
C ILE A 142 -11.90 19.89 -8.76
N LYS A 143 -10.57 19.69 -8.80
CA LYS A 143 -9.94 18.66 -9.64
C LYS A 143 -10.45 17.25 -9.30
N ASN A 144 -10.64 16.93 -8.03
CA ASN A 144 -11.18 15.64 -7.60
C ASN A 144 -12.61 15.41 -8.09
N ARG A 145 -13.45 16.44 -8.06
CA ARG A 145 -14.82 16.40 -8.60
C ARG A 145 -14.83 16.24 -10.12
N GLU A 146 -14.03 17.03 -10.83
CA GLU A 146 -13.89 16.95 -12.29
C GLU A 146 -13.40 15.57 -12.74
N MET A 147 -12.48 14.95 -11.98
CA MET A 147 -12.05 13.57 -12.24
C MET A 147 -13.19 12.57 -12.07
N ALA A 148 -14.00 12.69 -11.02
CA ALA A 148 -15.16 11.80 -10.83
C ALA A 148 -16.12 11.86 -12.03
N GLU A 149 -16.41 13.07 -12.50
CA GLU A 149 -17.24 13.29 -13.69
C GLU A 149 -16.58 12.72 -14.94
N HIS A 150 -15.30 12.99 -15.16
CA HIS A 150 -14.57 12.51 -16.34
C HIS A 150 -14.58 10.98 -16.46
N PHE A 151 -14.28 10.25 -15.39
CA PHE A 151 -14.26 8.78 -15.44
C PHE A 151 -15.66 8.18 -15.54
N THR A 152 -16.67 8.82 -14.93
CA THR A 152 -18.08 8.43 -15.11
C THR A 152 -18.51 8.55 -16.57
N HIS A 153 -18.18 9.66 -17.23
CA HIS A 153 -18.43 9.81 -18.68
C HIS A 153 -17.64 8.82 -19.54
N SER A 154 -16.47 8.36 -19.07
CA SER A 154 -15.64 7.38 -19.78
C SER A 154 -16.12 5.93 -19.59
N GLY A 155 -17.04 5.70 -18.66
CA GLY A 155 -17.70 4.41 -18.45
C GLY A 155 -17.41 3.71 -17.12
N LEU A 156 -16.66 4.35 -16.21
CA LEU A 156 -16.45 3.87 -14.85
C LEU A 156 -17.29 4.70 -13.89
N GLU A 157 -18.31 4.12 -13.25
CA GLU A 157 -19.13 4.87 -12.29
C GLU A 157 -18.27 5.37 -11.11
N VAL A 158 -18.16 6.70 -10.95
CA VAL A 158 -17.42 7.32 -9.85
C VAL A 158 -18.31 8.28 -9.07
N ILE A 159 -18.58 7.93 -7.82
CA ILE A 159 -19.33 8.74 -6.85
C ILE A 159 -18.37 9.63 -6.09
N TYR A 160 -18.57 10.94 -6.16
CA TYR A 160 -17.81 11.93 -5.39
C TYR A 160 -18.48 12.19 -4.02
N PHE A 161 -17.83 11.78 -2.93
CA PHE A 161 -18.26 11.97 -1.55
C PHE A 161 -17.39 13.02 -0.85
N GLY A 162 -17.71 14.28 -1.11
CA GLY A 162 -16.99 15.44 -0.61
C GLY A 162 -17.30 15.81 0.84
N LEU A 163 -16.68 16.89 1.30
CA LEU A 163 -16.80 17.38 2.68
C LEU A 163 -18.25 17.67 3.10
N GLU A 164 -19.05 18.26 2.22
CA GLU A 164 -20.44 18.62 2.56
C GLU A 164 -21.32 17.39 2.73
N GLN A 165 -21.20 16.39 1.85
CA GLN A 165 -21.90 15.10 2.00
C GLN A 165 -21.43 14.35 3.25
N GLN A 166 -20.13 14.41 3.58
CA GLN A 166 -19.59 13.84 4.80
C GLN A 166 -20.18 14.52 6.05
N LYS A 167 -20.24 15.86 6.07
CA LYS A 167 -20.87 16.63 7.16
C LYS A 167 -22.34 16.29 7.32
N GLU A 168 -23.08 16.19 6.22
CA GLU A 168 -24.50 15.85 6.24
C GLU A 168 -24.73 14.51 6.94
N ILE A 169 -23.97 13.47 6.59
CA ILE A 169 -24.10 12.15 7.21
C ILE A 169 -23.73 12.20 8.71
N VAL A 170 -22.61 12.83 9.08
CA VAL A 170 -22.19 12.85 10.49
C VAL A 170 -23.04 13.80 11.36
N SER A 171 -23.69 14.80 10.77
CA SER A 171 -24.59 15.72 11.49
C SER A 171 -25.81 15.02 12.11
N GLN A 172 -26.13 13.82 11.63
CA GLN A 172 -27.20 12.97 12.17
C GLN A 172 -26.77 12.21 13.43
N LEU A 173 -25.48 12.27 13.79
CA LEU A 173 -24.88 11.55 14.91
C LEU A 173 -24.66 12.48 16.11
N ASP A 174 -24.61 11.90 17.32
CA ASP A 174 -24.18 12.63 18.52
C ASP A 174 -22.65 12.71 18.56
N ASN A 175 -22.09 13.88 18.23
CA ASN A 175 -20.63 14.11 18.22
C ASN A 175 -19.98 13.71 19.54
N ARG A 176 -20.63 13.97 20.69
CA ARG A 176 -20.04 13.67 22.01
C ARG A 176 -19.80 12.19 22.21
N LYS A 177 -20.64 11.34 21.60
CA LYS A 177 -20.54 9.88 21.70
C LYS A 177 -19.68 9.28 20.58
N THR A 178 -19.67 9.88 19.40
CA THR A 178 -19.06 9.31 18.18
C THR A 178 -17.67 9.85 17.87
N LYS A 179 -17.20 10.88 18.60
CA LYS A 179 -15.90 11.54 18.37
C LYS A 179 -14.70 10.59 18.31
N ASN A 180 -14.74 9.46 19.02
CA ASN A 180 -13.66 8.45 18.98
C ASN A 180 -13.60 7.68 17.65
N ILE A 181 -14.72 7.63 16.93
CA ILE A 181 -14.91 6.88 15.68
C ILE A 181 -14.82 7.81 14.47
N THR A 182 -15.64 8.88 14.45
CA THR A 182 -15.81 9.78 13.30
C THR A 182 -15.08 11.11 13.45
N GLY A 183 -14.29 11.28 14.51
CA GLY A 183 -13.60 12.54 14.79
C GLY A 183 -14.52 13.64 15.28
N ASP A 184 -13.93 14.80 15.58
CA ASP A 184 -14.69 15.98 16.00
C ASP A 184 -15.21 16.75 14.78
N PHE A 185 -16.47 16.52 14.44
CA PHE A 185 -17.11 17.16 13.29
C PHE A 185 -17.81 18.49 13.62
N THR A 186 -17.66 18.98 14.85
CA THR A 186 -18.08 20.36 15.22
C THR A 186 -16.96 21.38 15.02
N SER A 187 -15.77 20.94 14.63
CA SER A 187 -14.66 21.83 14.30
C SER A 187 -14.92 22.58 12.99
N ASP A 188 -14.58 23.87 12.96
CA ASP A 188 -14.56 24.66 11.72
C ASP A 188 -13.63 24.05 10.65
N ASN A 189 -12.66 23.23 11.06
CA ASN A 189 -11.70 22.56 10.19
C ASN A 189 -12.10 21.09 9.93
N PHE A 190 -13.15 20.88 9.13
CA PHE A 190 -13.63 19.54 8.76
C PHE A 190 -12.88 18.92 7.56
N PHE A 191 -11.57 19.14 7.47
CA PHE A 191 -10.66 18.60 6.44
C PHE A 191 -9.40 18.07 7.12
N HIS A 192 -8.57 17.29 6.42
CA HIS A 192 -7.39 16.62 6.99
C HIS A 192 -7.69 15.90 8.32
N LYS A 193 -8.89 15.33 8.42
CA LYS A 193 -9.36 14.57 9.58
C LYS A 193 -8.42 13.41 9.85
N GLY A 194 -7.91 12.82 8.76
CA GLY A 194 -6.93 11.74 8.77
C GLY A 194 -7.54 10.44 8.27
N ALA A 195 -6.68 9.60 7.69
CA ALA A 195 -7.09 8.44 6.89
C ALA A 195 -8.05 7.46 7.61
N SER A 196 -7.90 7.29 8.93
CA SER A 196 -8.78 6.40 9.72
C SER A 196 -10.18 7.00 9.90
N ILE A 197 -10.27 8.29 10.22
CA ILE A 197 -11.54 8.98 10.44
C ILE A 197 -12.32 9.07 9.12
N THR A 198 -11.64 9.45 8.04
CA THR A 198 -12.26 9.52 6.71
C THR A 198 -12.85 8.18 6.30
N ARG A 199 -12.12 7.07 6.47
CA ARG A 199 -12.64 5.72 6.21
C ARG A 199 -13.84 5.36 7.09
N ASN A 200 -13.81 5.67 8.38
CA ASN A 200 -14.95 5.41 9.26
C ASN A 200 -16.20 6.18 8.79
N ILE A 201 -16.06 7.44 8.36
CA ILE A 201 -17.17 8.18 7.76
C ILE A 201 -17.60 7.54 6.42
N THR A 202 -16.65 7.08 5.60
CA THR A 202 -16.94 6.35 4.35
C THR A 202 -17.77 5.09 4.60
N TYR A 203 -17.58 4.38 5.72
CA TYR A 203 -18.40 3.20 6.04
C TYR A 203 -19.89 3.53 6.14
N LEU A 204 -20.24 4.72 6.65
CA LEU A 204 -21.62 5.20 6.70
C LEU A 204 -22.18 5.38 5.29
N LYS A 205 -21.38 5.93 4.37
CA LYS A 205 -21.78 6.07 2.96
C LYS A 205 -21.90 4.71 2.25
N LEU A 206 -20.99 3.78 2.50
CA LEU A 206 -21.05 2.42 1.97
C LEU A 206 -22.30 1.68 2.47
N GLN A 207 -22.71 1.90 3.73
CA GLN A 207 -23.95 1.35 4.26
C GLN A 207 -25.20 1.86 3.50
N GLN A 208 -25.20 3.12 3.05
CA GLN A 208 -26.28 3.68 2.20
C GLN A 208 -26.24 3.15 0.77
N LEU A 209 -25.04 2.94 0.21
CA LEU A 209 -24.87 2.46 -1.17
C LEU A 209 -25.12 0.95 -1.32
N GLN A 210 -25.22 0.22 -0.22
CA GLN A 210 -25.39 -1.23 -0.24
C GLN A 210 -26.74 -1.63 -0.87
N ASN A 211 -26.71 -2.23 -2.05
CA ASN A 211 -27.87 -2.92 -2.59
C ASN A 211 -28.00 -4.32 -1.97
N ARG A 212 -28.96 -4.51 -1.06
CA ARG A 212 -29.16 -5.79 -0.35
C ARG A 212 -29.59 -6.96 -1.23
N ASN A 213 -30.04 -6.69 -2.46
CA ASN A 213 -30.45 -7.73 -3.40
C ASN A 213 -29.28 -8.27 -4.24
N GLU A 214 -28.10 -7.64 -4.16
CA GLU A 214 -26.96 -8.01 -4.99
C GLU A 214 -25.72 -8.34 -4.14
N PRO A 215 -24.99 -9.41 -4.45
CA PRO A 215 -23.73 -9.71 -3.79
C PRO A 215 -22.77 -8.53 -3.99
N THR A 216 -22.29 -7.95 -2.89
CA THR A 216 -21.42 -6.76 -2.92
C THR A 216 -20.18 -7.00 -2.07
N LEU A 217 -19.03 -6.48 -2.52
CA LEU A 217 -17.79 -6.38 -1.76
C LEU A 217 -17.37 -4.92 -1.69
N PHE A 218 -16.97 -4.48 -0.50
CA PHE A 218 -16.34 -3.18 -0.30
C PHE A 218 -14.83 -3.33 -0.38
N TYR A 219 -14.18 -2.50 -1.18
CA TYR A 219 -12.74 -2.54 -1.39
C TYR A 219 -12.11 -1.18 -1.11
N PHE A 220 -11.41 -1.04 0.02
CA PHE A 220 -10.65 0.17 0.30
C PHE A 220 -9.26 0.10 -0.31
N ILE A 221 -8.90 1.15 -1.04
CA ILE A 221 -7.55 1.37 -1.57
C ILE A 221 -7.04 2.77 -1.23
N ASP A 222 -5.73 2.97 -1.07
CA ASP A 222 -5.17 4.33 -0.99
C ASP A 222 -4.99 4.94 -2.39
N SER A 223 -5.09 6.27 -2.51
CA SER A 223 -4.94 6.97 -3.79
C SER A 223 -3.55 6.83 -4.42
N ASP A 224 -2.54 6.41 -3.63
CA ASP A 224 -1.15 6.20 -4.07
C ASP A 224 -0.88 4.75 -4.54
N GLN A 225 -1.97 4.01 -4.83
CA GLN A 225 -1.91 2.64 -5.35
C GLN A 225 -2.59 2.51 -6.70
N GLU A 226 -2.07 1.57 -7.49
CA GLU A 226 -2.51 1.27 -8.84
C GLU A 226 -2.76 -0.24 -8.99
N PHE A 227 -3.77 -0.61 -9.78
CA PHE A 227 -4.10 -2.00 -10.13
C PHE A 227 -3.10 -2.61 -11.13
N GLN A 228 -1.82 -2.45 -10.83
CA GLN A 228 -0.68 -2.95 -11.59
C GLN A 228 0.28 -3.65 -10.64
N VAL A 229 1.29 -4.29 -11.20
CA VAL A 229 2.45 -4.75 -10.44
C VAL A 229 3.73 -4.35 -11.17
N SER A 230 4.80 -4.17 -10.40
CA SER A 230 6.15 -4.06 -10.96
C SER A 230 6.77 -5.45 -11.05
N ILE A 231 7.23 -5.83 -12.23
CA ILE A 231 8.00 -7.04 -12.48
C ILE A 231 9.44 -6.68 -12.85
N GLN A 232 10.36 -7.58 -12.50
CA GLN A 232 11.75 -7.50 -12.90
C GLN A 232 11.96 -8.39 -14.13
N THR A 233 12.50 -7.82 -15.20
CA THR A 233 12.95 -8.57 -16.38
C THR A 233 14.46 -8.52 -16.53
N SER A 234 15.00 -9.31 -17.47
CA SER A 234 16.45 -9.49 -17.68
C SER A 234 17.23 -8.18 -17.88
N ASN A 235 16.58 -7.11 -18.36
CA ASN A 235 17.25 -5.84 -18.62
C ASN A 235 16.50 -4.60 -18.10
N LYS A 236 15.27 -4.73 -17.57
CA LYS A 236 14.45 -3.57 -17.16
C LYS A 236 13.46 -3.92 -16.05
N HIS A 237 13.03 -2.89 -15.32
CA HIS A 237 11.77 -2.95 -14.57
C HIS A 237 10.58 -2.65 -15.50
N ARG A 238 9.45 -3.31 -15.29
CA ARG A 238 8.22 -3.06 -16.06
C ARG A 238 7.02 -3.06 -15.15
N GLU A 239 6.11 -2.12 -15.37
CA GLU A 239 4.79 -2.12 -14.75
C GLU A 239 3.79 -2.77 -15.71
N CYS A 240 2.97 -3.69 -15.22
CA CYS A 240 2.01 -4.41 -16.07
C CYS A 240 0.71 -4.79 -15.36
N TYR A 241 -0.37 -4.87 -16.14
CA TYR A 241 -1.69 -5.38 -15.75
C TYR A 241 -1.76 -6.89 -16.00
N CYS A 242 -1.08 -7.67 -15.17
CA CYS A 242 -1.01 -9.13 -15.31
C CYS A 242 -1.90 -9.90 -14.32
N ILE A 243 -2.65 -9.22 -13.47
CA ILE A 243 -3.54 -9.81 -12.47
C ILE A 243 -4.97 -9.34 -12.74
N ASN A 244 -5.91 -10.26 -12.92
CA ASN A 244 -7.34 -9.95 -12.91
C ASN A 244 -7.88 -9.95 -11.47
N TYR A 245 -7.69 -8.82 -10.76
CA TYR A 245 -8.03 -8.71 -9.34
C TYR A 245 -9.50 -9.05 -9.04
N PHE A 246 -10.45 -8.53 -9.83
CA PHE A 246 -11.88 -8.74 -9.58
C PHE A 246 -12.31 -10.19 -9.79
N HIS A 247 -11.77 -10.88 -10.81
CA HIS A 247 -11.99 -12.30 -11.02
C HIS A 247 -11.52 -13.11 -9.80
N TYR A 248 -10.31 -12.85 -9.33
CA TYR A 248 -9.73 -13.58 -8.20
C TYR A 248 -10.43 -13.28 -6.88
N LEU A 249 -10.72 -12.01 -6.59
CA LEU A 249 -11.47 -11.63 -5.40
C LEU A 249 -12.86 -12.26 -5.41
N ASN A 250 -13.56 -12.27 -6.55
CA ASN A 250 -14.83 -12.96 -6.67
C ASN A 250 -14.70 -14.46 -6.34
N LYS A 251 -13.67 -15.14 -6.87
CA LYS A 251 -13.42 -16.57 -6.61
C LYS A 251 -13.11 -16.84 -5.13
N ILE A 252 -12.30 -15.98 -4.50
CA ILE A 252 -11.95 -16.08 -3.07
C ILE A 252 -13.20 -15.93 -2.20
N PHE A 253 -13.99 -14.86 -2.40
CA PHE A 253 -15.15 -14.57 -1.54
C PHE A 253 -16.37 -15.45 -1.84
N SER A 254 -16.42 -16.08 -3.01
CA SER A 254 -17.41 -17.12 -3.33
C SER A 254 -17.21 -18.38 -2.47
N ASN A 255 -16.02 -18.57 -1.87
CA ASN A 255 -15.85 -19.50 -0.77
C ASN A 255 -16.50 -18.92 0.49
N SER A 256 -17.58 -19.55 0.97
CA SER A 256 -18.45 -19.01 2.03
C SER A 256 -17.75 -18.72 3.35
N LYS A 257 -16.56 -19.30 3.59
CA LYS A 257 -15.78 -19.09 4.82
C LYS A 257 -14.96 -17.80 4.84
N ILE A 258 -14.76 -17.09 3.72
CA ILE A 258 -13.94 -15.88 3.73
C ILE A 258 -14.84 -14.65 3.92
N SER A 259 -14.50 -13.81 4.90
CA SER A 259 -15.28 -12.61 5.27
C SER A 259 -14.50 -11.33 5.02
N ILE A 260 -13.18 -11.35 5.25
CA ILE A 260 -12.29 -10.20 5.07
C ILE A 260 -10.98 -10.68 4.44
N LEU A 261 -10.48 -9.92 3.47
CA LEU A 261 -9.16 -10.11 2.86
C LEU A 261 -8.34 -8.83 2.99
N THR A 262 -7.10 -8.93 3.45
CA THR A 262 -6.10 -7.87 3.33
C THR A 262 -5.18 -8.16 2.16
N GLY A 263 -4.94 -7.17 1.30
CA GLY A 263 -3.98 -7.26 0.22
C GLY A 263 -2.57 -6.93 0.67
N LYS A 264 -1.67 -6.92 -0.32
CA LYS A 264 -0.26 -6.53 -0.19
C LYS A 264 0.02 -5.34 -1.12
N VAL A 265 1.24 -4.82 -1.07
CA VAL A 265 1.73 -3.87 -2.08
C VAL A 265 3.12 -4.26 -2.56
N VAL A 266 3.42 -3.87 -3.80
CA VAL A 266 4.75 -3.91 -4.41
C VAL A 266 5.15 -2.50 -4.85
N GLY A 267 6.44 -2.27 -5.14
CA GLY A 267 6.96 -0.95 -5.48
C GLY A 267 7.60 -0.26 -4.28
N ASP A 268 7.20 0.98 -4.02
CA ASP A 268 7.77 1.77 -2.93
C ASP A 268 7.28 1.24 -1.56
N PRO A 269 8.07 1.35 -0.47
CA PRO A 269 7.65 0.85 0.82
C PRO A 269 6.38 1.52 1.41
N PRO A 270 5.42 0.74 1.95
CA PRO A 270 4.22 1.25 2.59
C PRO A 270 4.42 1.81 4.01
N VAL A 271 5.67 2.12 4.40
CA VAL A 271 5.99 2.57 5.77
C VAL A 271 6.43 4.04 5.85
N SER A 272 6.66 4.53 7.07
CA SER A 272 7.18 5.87 7.33
C SER A 272 8.70 5.93 7.11
N PRO A 273 9.27 7.02 6.57
CA PRO A 273 10.72 7.20 6.53
C PRO A 273 11.34 7.20 7.94
N ALA A 274 10.54 7.46 8.97
CA ALA A 274 10.93 7.37 10.38
C ALA A 274 11.45 5.99 10.83
N VAL A 275 11.23 4.94 10.04
CA VAL A 275 11.66 3.56 10.34
C VAL A 275 12.39 2.89 9.17
N MET A 276 12.95 3.69 8.24
CA MET A 276 13.77 3.21 7.12
C MET A 276 15.16 3.84 7.09
N ALA A 277 15.46 4.77 8.00
CA ALA A 277 16.67 5.58 7.95
C ALA A 277 17.92 4.71 8.18
N GLY A 278 17.85 3.75 9.10
CA GLY A 278 18.96 2.86 9.40
C GLY A 278 19.33 1.94 8.24
N THR A 279 18.35 1.34 7.56
CA THR A 279 18.56 0.48 6.39
C THR A 279 19.01 1.28 5.17
N PHE A 280 18.46 2.48 4.96
CA PHE A 280 18.87 3.28 3.80
C PHE A 280 20.28 3.84 3.96
N LEU A 281 20.68 4.31 5.16
CA LEU A 281 22.05 4.73 5.42
C LEU A 281 23.07 3.60 5.18
N GLU A 282 22.70 2.36 5.48
CA GLU A 282 23.54 1.19 5.23
C GLU A 282 23.80 0.97 3.74
N ASP A 283 22.74 1.08 2.94
CA ASP A 283 22.83 0.99 1.48
C ASP A 283 23.66 2.15 0.90
N LEU A 284 23.51 3.37 1.43
CA LEU A 284 24.30 4.54 1.02
C LEU A 284 25.79 4.40 1.37
N ILE A 285 26.10 3.93 2.58
CA ILE A 285 27.48 3.67 3.01
C ILE A 285 28.13 2.66 2.07
N TYR A 286 27.42 1.59 1.73
CA TYR A 286 27.92 0.60 0.79
C TYR A 286 28.15 1.19 -0.60
N PHE A 287 27.17 1.92 -1.14
CA PHE A 287 27.28 2.58 -2.45
C PHE A 287 28.48 3.53 -2.54
N VAL A 288 28.64 4.45 -1.57
CA VAL A 288 29.77 5.40 -1.53
C VAL A 288 31.10 4.67 -1.35
N LYS A 289 31.13 3.58 -0.56
CA LYS A 289 32.31 2.73 -0.41
C LYS A 289 32.71 2.07 -1.72
N GLN A 290 31.76 1.55 -2.51
CA GLN A 290 32.05 1.00 -3.84
C GLN A 290 32.62 2.08 -4.76
N LEU A 291 31.99 3.25 -4.83
CA LEU A 291 32.51 4.38 -5.63
C LEU A 291 33.93 4.80 -5.23
N SER A 292 34.26 4.71 -3.94
CA SER A 292 35.62 5.03 -3.45
C SER A 292 36.71 4.09 -4.00
N MET A 293 36.33 2.90 -4.48
CA MET A 293 37.25 1.92 -5.08
C MET A 293 37.34 2.07 -6.61
N LEU A 294 36.39 2.77 -7.24
CA LEU A 294 36.27 2.94 -8.68
C LEU A 294 36.97 4.22 -9.16
N GLN A 295 37.20 4.31 -10.47
CA GLN A 295 37.64 5.53 -11.16
C GLN A 295 36.42 6.32 -11.68
N ALA A 296 36.46 7.64 -11.55
CA ALA A 296 35.31 8.50 -11.75
C ALA A 296 34.81 8.50 -13.22
N GLY A 297 35.71 8.67 -14.20
CA GLY A 297 35.36 8.68 -15.63
C GLY A 297 35.18 7.31 -16.29
N GLN A 298 35.36 6.20 -15.55
CA GLN A 298 35.13 4.86 -16.10
C GLN A 298 33.64 4.56 -16.28
N ALA A 299 33.34 3.68 -17.25
CA ALA A 299 31.98 3.22 -17.54
C ALA A 299 31.31 2.69 -16.27
N CYS A 300 30.03 3.02 -16.10
CA CYS A 300 29.28 2.66 -14.90
C CYS A 300 29.20 1.14 -14.68
N GLU A 301 29.59 0.69 -13.50
CA GLU A 301 29.54 -0.73 -13.09
C GLU A 301 28.26 -1.09 -12.29
N PHE A 302 27.39 -0.12 -12.01
CA PHE A 302 26.17 -0.30 -11.22
C PHE A 302 24.98 -0.84 -12.04
N HIS A 303 25.26 -1.63 -13.09
CA HIS A 303 24.25 -2.24 -13.97
C HIS A 303 24.04 -3.74 -13.74
N ASN A 304 24.77 -4.34 -12.81
CA ASN A 304 24.65 -5.78 -12.53
C ASN A 304 23.20 -6.15 -12.18
N ASP A 305 22.83 -7.38 -12.56
CA ASP A 305 21.51 -7.96 -12.32
C ASP A 305 21.11 -7.77 -10.85
N VAL A 306 19.91 -7.22 -10.64
CA VAL A 306 19.32 -7.11 -9.31
C VAL A 306 19.04 -8.54 -8.81
N LYS A 307 20.04 -9.16 -8.15
CA LYS A 307 19.88 -10.46 -7.49
C LYS A 307 19.14 -10.34 -6.15
N ASN A 308 18.96 -9.11 -5.68
CA ASN A 308 18.34 -8.84 -4.39
C ASN A 308 16.85 -8.60 -4.56
N ASN A 309 16.08 -9.69 -4.69
CA ASN A 309 14.66 -9.63 -4.41
C ASN A 309 14.49 -9.18 -2.95
N SER A 310 14.00 -7.96 -2.75
CA SER A 310 13.68 -7.49 -1.41
C SER A 310 12.62 -8.39 -0.79
N ASN A 311 12.99 -9.08 0.28
CA ASN A 311 12.01 -9.84 1.06
C ASN A 311 10.99 -8.88 1.68
N ASP A 312 9.79 -9.41 1.98
CA ASP A 312 8.74 -8.67 2.70
C ASP A 312 9.36 -7.91 3.90
N ALA A 313 9.19 -6.59 3.91
CA ALA A 313 9.65 -5.64 4.94
C ALA A 313 11.17 -5.41 5.10
N SER A 314 12.02 -5.79 4.14
CA SER A 314 13.49 -5.54 4.22
C SER A 314 13.89 -4.05 4.29
N TYR A 315 12.97 -3.14 3.96
CA TYR A 315 13.11 -1.69 4.09
C TYR A 315 12.96 -1.17 5.54
N HIS A 316 12.56 -1.99 6.50
CA HIS A 316 12.21 -1.55 7.84
C HIS A 316 13.33 -1.81 8.86
N ASP A 317 13.75 -0.76 9.59
CA ASP A 317 14.82 -0.76 10.61
C ASP A 317 14.66 -1.80 11.74
N MET A 318 13.42 -2.26 11.96
CA MET A 318 13.03 -3.18 13.03
C MET A 318 12.09 -4.27 12.48
N ALA A 319 12.33 -4.74 11.24
CA ALA A 319 11.52 -5.77 10.59
C ALA A 319 11.32 -7.04 11.46
N GLU A 320 12.28 -7.36 12.33
CA GLU A 320 12.20 -8.45 13.32
C GLU A 320 10.98 -8.37 14.24
N LEU A 321 10.49 -7.16 14.54
CA LEU A 321 9.28 -6.95 15.36
C LEU A 321 8.04 -7.58 14.72
N PHE A 322 8.07 -7.77 13.40
CA PHE A 322 6.99 -8.34 12.62
C PHE A 322 7.29 -9.78 12.18
N GLY A 323 8.37 -10.39 12.70
CA GLY A 323 8.75 -11.77 12.41
C GLY A 323 9.51 -11.94 11.08
N PHE A 324 9.99 -10.86 10.48
CA PHE A 324 10.85 -10.93 9.30
C PHE A 324 12.32 -11.04 9.72
N LYS A 325 13.09 -11.81 8.95
CA LYS A 325 14.55 -11.89 9.09
C LYS A 325 15.19 -11.12 7.94
N PRO A 326 16.08 -10.14 8.20
CA PRO A 326 16.85 -9.50 7.14
C PRO A 326 17.63 -10.57 6.36
N SER A 327 17.55 -10.51 5.03
CA SER A 327 18.28 -11.44 4.14
C SER A 327 19.70 -10.98 3.82
N SER A 328 19.97 -9.69 3.98
CA SER A 328 21.26 -9.04 3.74
C SER A 328 21.36 -7.80 4.61
N ASP A 329 22.61 -7.45 4.96
CA ASP A 329 22.94 -6.23 5.69
C ASP A 329 22.68 -5.00 4.79
N HIS A 330 23.07 -5.06 3.50
CA HIS A 330 22.87 -3.98 2.52
C HIS A 330 22.21 -4.47 1.22
N TYR A 331 21.67 -3.53 0.46
CA TYR A 331 21.12 -3.73 -0.88
C TYR A 331 21.87 -2.82 -1.87
N ASP A 332 22.37 -3.43 -2.95
CA ASP A 332 23.09 -2.73 -4.00
C ASP A 332 22.20 -1.70 -4.72
N TYR A 333 22.75 -0.52 -4.98
CA TYR A 333 22.11 0.42 -5.88
C TYR A 333 22.27 -0.03 -7.33
N HIS A 334 21.16 -0.03 -8.07
CA HIS A 334 21.12 -0.29 -9.51
C HIS A 334 20.89 1.01 -10.27
N CYS A 335 21.85 1.38 -11.12
CA CYS A 335 21.78 2.60 -11.92
C CYS A 335 20.77 2.43 -13.07
N SER A 336 19.82 3.36 -13.15
CA SER A 336 18.72 3.33 -14.11
C SER A 336 18.92 4.23 -15.35
N LEU A 337 20.15 4.66 -15.62
CA LEU A 337 20.48 5.43 -16.82
C LEU A 337 20.66 4.47 -18.01
N GLU A 338 20.00 4.75 -19.14
CA GLU A 338 19.99 3.85 -20.30
C GLU A 338 21.13 4.10 -21.31
N ASN A 339 21.63 5.33 -21.40
CA ASN A 339 22.71 5.70 -22.33
C ASN A 339 24.09 5.41 -21.74
N THR A 340 25.14 5.34 -22.57
CA THR A 340 26.52 5.25 -22.08
C THR A 340 26.81 6.41 -21.11
N HIS A 341 27.29 6.06 -19.91
CA HIS A 341 27.59 7.02 -18.85
C HIS A 341 28.66 6.43 -17.92
N ASN A 342 29.26 7.30 -17.11
CA ASN A 342 30.33 6.93 -16.18
C ASN A 342 29.84 6.91 -14.71
N HIS A 343 30.75 6.65 -13.78
CA HIS A 343 30.42 6.65 -12.34
C HIS A 343 30.00 8.03 -11.81
N ILE A 344 30.47 9.13 -12.40
CA ILE A 344 30.05 10.48 -12.04
C ILE A 344 28.58 10.70 -12.41
N ASP A 345 28.18 10.33 -13.62
CA ASP A 345 26.79 10.43 -14.08
C ASP A 345 25.86 9.59 -13.20
N CYS A 346 26.29 8.37 -12.84
CA CYS A 346 25.58 7.49 -11.92
C CYS A 346 25.40 8.14 -10.53
N PHE A 347 26.46 8.74 -9.98
CA PHE A 347 26.44 9.43 -8.69
C PHE A 347 25.50 10.64 -8.71
N ASN A 348 25.56 11.47 -9.76
CA ASN A 348 24.68 12.63 -9.96
C ASN A 348 23.21 12.22 -10.10
N HIS A 349 22.94 11.16 -10.87
CA HIS A 349 21.59 10.64 -11.03
C HIS A 349 21.02 10.12 -9.71
N PHE A 350 21.86 9.46 -8.91
CA PHE A 350 21.43 8.94 -7.62
C PHE A 350 21.25 10.06 -6.56
N SER A 351 22.09 11.10 -6.56
CA SER A 351 21.96 12.23 -5.63
C SER A 351 20.59 12.91 -5.75
N GLY A 352 20.09 13.05 -6.98
CA GLY A 352 18.76 13.61 -7.25
C GLY A 352 17.59 12.82 -6.63
N LYS A 353 17.78 11.53 -6.33
CA LYS A 353 16.78 10.64 -5.71
C LYS A 353 16.75 10.73 -4.18
N LEU A 354 17.80 11.25 -3.54
CA LEU A 354 17.93 11.25 -2.07
C LEU A 354 16.79 12.00 -1.37
N LYS A 355 16.32 13.10 -1.98
CA LYS A 355 15.22 13.91 -1.43
C LYS A 355 13.88 13.15 -1.38
N HIS A 356 13.69 12.13 -2.23
CA HIS A 356 12.46 11.33 -2.26
C HIS A 356 12.31 10.42 -1.04
N PHE A 357 13.41 10.12 -0.34
CA PHE A 357 13.39 9.31 0.88
C PHE A 357 12.42 9.87 1.92
N PHE A 358 12.42 11.19 2.09
CA PHE A 358 11.55 11.86 3.05
C PHE A 358 10.06 11.82 2.68
N ASP A 359 9.76 11.54 1.42
CA ASP A 359 8.41 11.25 0.92
C ASP A 359 8.05 9.76 1.00
N GLY A 360 8.95 8.92 1.51
CA GLY A 360 8.73 7.50 1.79
C GLY A 360 9.25 6.54 0.73
N GLU A 361 10.00 7.01 -0.26
CA GLU A 361 10.71 6.11 -1.18
C GLU A 361 11.92 5.47 -0.49
N HIS A 362 12.26 4.25 -0.92
CA HIS A 362 13.54 3.63 -0.58
C HIS A 362 14.29 3.32 -1.88
N PRO A 363 15.22 4.18 -2.32
CA PRO A 363 15.85 4.11 -3.64
C PRO A 363 16.50 2.76 -4.00
N THR A 364 16.88 1.96 -3.01
CA THR A 364 17.55 0.66 -3.14
C THR A 364 16.69 -0.55 -2.76
N ARG A 365 15.54 -0.37 -2.10
CA ARG A 365 14.72 -1.47 -1.55
C ARG A 365 13.27 -1.36 -2.02
N LYS A 366 13.09 -1.50 -3.33
CA LYS A 366 11.77 -1.67 -3.95
C LYS A 366 11.39 -3.15 -4.00
N SER A 367 10.12 -3.45 -3.80
CA SER A 367 9.60 -4.81 -3.92
C SER A 367 9.01 -5.05 -5.31
N TYR A 368 9.21 -6.26 -5.82
CA TYR A 368 8.70 -6.70 -7.11
C TYR A 368 7.70 -7.83 -6.92
N TYR A 369 6.77 -7.94 -7.86
CA TYR A 369 5.82 -9.03 -7.84
C TYR A 369 6.48 -10.35 -8.21
N GLN A 370 6.30 -11.33 -7.32
CA GLN A 370 6.64 -12.71 -7.56
C GLN A 370 5.35 -13.50 -7.70
N HIS A 371 5.19 -14.18 -8.83
CA HIS A 371 3.99 -14.94 -9.09
C HIS A 371 3.88 -16.14 -8.15
N GLU A 372 2.70 -16.27 -7.54
CA GLU A 372 2.21 -17.43 -6.78
C GLU A 372 0.75 -17.59 -7.21
N ASP A 373 0.28 -18.83 -7.40
CA ASP A 373 -1.15 -19.06 -7.68
C ASP A 373 -2.00 -18.43 -6.58
N VAL A 374 -2.96 -17.59 -6.97
CA VAL A 374 -3.68 -16.73 -6.02
C VAL A 374 -4.46 -17.57 -5.01
N ILE A 375 -5.07 -18.67 -5.43
CA ILE A 375 -5.88 -19.52 -4.54
C ILE A 375 -4.99 -20.29 -3.56
N ASN A 376 -3.85 -20.78 -4.02
CA ASN A 376 -2.86 -21.47 -3.19
C ASN A 376 -2.11 -20.49 -2.26
N SER A 377 -2.07 -19.20 -2.59
CA SER A 377 -1.42 -18.17 -1.77
C SER A 377 -2.23 -17.73 -0.55
N ILE A 378 -3.50 -18.17 -0.41
CA ILE A 378 -4.39 -17.75 0.67
C ILE A 378 -3.84 -18.22 2.02
N LYS A 379 -3.57 -17.27 2.92
CA LYS A 379 -2.99 -17.51 4.25
C LYS A 379 -3.75 -16.70 5.30
N SER A 380 -3.92 -17.24 6.51
CA SER A 380 -4.58 -16.53 7.62
C SER A 380 -3.88 -15.19 7.86
N ALA A 381 -4.65 -14.11 7.87
CA ALA A 381 -4.13 -12.76 8.07
C ALA A 381 -4.13 -12.36 9.53
N ARG A 382 -3.38 -11.30 9.81
CA ARG A 382 -3.15 -10.82 11.17
C ARG A 382 -3.02 -9.31 11.27
N THR A 383 -3.09 -8.61 10.14
CA THR A 383 -2.83 -7.18 9.99
C THR A 383 -3.74 -6.70 8.88
N ILE A 384 -4.48 -5.61 9.07
CA ILE A 384 -5.13 -4.92 7.96
C ILE A 384 -4.15 -3.90 7.39
N TYR A 385 -3.92 -3.94 6.09
CA TYR A 385 -3.39 -2.79 5.39
C TYR A 385 -4.57 -1.94 4.94
N THR A 386 -4.79 -0.80 5.60
CA THR A 386 -5.98 0.06 5.37
C THR A 386 -6.04 0.62 3.95
N GLY A 387 -4.93 0.59 3.24
CA GLY A 387 -4.83 0.97 1.84
C GLY A 387 -5.07 -0.16 0.85
N ASN A 388 -5.32 -1.41 1.26
CA ASN A 388 -5.71 -2.51 0.35
C ASN A 388 -6.40 -3.59 1.20
N TYR A 389 -7.71 -3.48 1.39
CA TYR A 389 -8.50 -4.52 2.06
C TYR A 389 -9.93 -4.58 1.54
N ILE A 390 -10.48 -5.79 1.51
CA ILE A 390 -11.76 -6.14 0.92
C ILE A 390 -12.62 -6.86 1.96
N PHE A 391 -13.91 -6.57 2.02
CA PHE A 391 -14.81 -7.26 2.94
C PHE A 391 -16.27 -7.28 2.47
N LYS A 392 -17.03 -8.24 2.99
CA LYS A 392 -18.49 -8.32 2.81
C LYS A 392 -19.24 -7.32 3.70
N PRO A 393 -20.40 -6.79 3.30
CA PRO A 393 -21.09 -5.70 4.01
C PRO A 393 -21.34 -5.91 5.51
N GLU A 394 -21.58 -7.15 5.95
CA GLU A 394 -21.75 -7.48 7.38
C GLU A 394 -20.52 -7.15 8.24
N ASN A 395 -19.37 -6.91 7.62
CA ASN A 395 -18.12 -6.53 8.28
C ASN A 395 -17.94 -5.01 8.41
N LEU A 396 -18.92 -4.18 8.00
CA LEU A 396 -18.93 -2.73 8.30
C LEU A 396 -18.86 -2.43 9.80
N LYS A 397 -19.20 -3.40 10.66
CA LYS A 397 -19.00 -3.28 12.12
C LYS A 397 -17.53 -3.09 12.53
N TYR A 398 -16.57 -3.48 11.69
CA TYR A 398 -15.13 -3.34 11.94
C TYR A 398 -14.59 -1.98 11.47
N PHE A 399 -15.03 -0.91 12.13
CA PHE A 399 -14.44 0.43 11.94
C PHE A 399 -12.96 0.45 12.37
N ILE A 400 -12.19 1.41 11.86
CA ILE A 400 -10.79 1.59 12.27
C ILE A 400 -10.77 2.18 13.69
N PRO A 401 -10.29 1.43 14.70
CA PRO A 401 -10.38 1.82 16.08
C PRO A 401 -9.37 2.91 16.42
N PHE A 402 -9.65 3.66 17.48
CA PHE A 402 -8.72 4.65 18.06
C PHE A 402 -8.29 5.74 17.06
N ALA A 403 -9.15 6.03 16.07
CA ALA A 403 -8.87 6.93 14.97
C ALA A 403 -8.52 8.35 15.43
N ASN A 404 -9.12 8.79 16.54
CA ASN A 404 -8.86 10.08 17.18
C ASN A 404 -7.41 10.27 17.66
N LEU A 405 -6.67 9.19 17.94
CA LEU A 405 -5.26 9.25 18.35
C LEU A 405 -4.33 9.60 17.17
N LYS A 406 -4.81 9.43 15.93
CA LYS A 406 -4.05 9.65 14.69
C LYS A 406 -2.71 8.92 14.65
N LEU A 407 -2.53 7.82 15.39
CA LEU A 407 -1.28 7.05 15.40
C LEU A 407 -1.05 6.32 14.07
N ARG A 408 0.20 5.91 13.82
CA ARG A 408 0.48 4.87 12.82
C ARG A 408 0.01 3.51 13.37
N MET A 409 0.06 2.47 12.54
CA MET A 409 -0.32 1.10 12.92
C MET A 409 -1.81 0.86 13.23
N ALA A 410 -2.71 1.80 12.90
CA ALA A 410 -4.16 1.62 13.10
C ALA A 410 -4.72 0.37 12.35
N GLY A 411 -4.26 0.12 11.12
CA GLY A 411 -4.59 -1.09 10.36
C GLY A 411 -4.09 -2.39 11.02
N PRO A 412 -2.80 -2.50 11.36
CA PRO A 412 -2.28 -3.60 12.17
C PRO A 412 -3.04 -3.85 13.47
N VAL A 413 -3.41 -2.80 14.20
CA VAL A 413 -4.22 -2.91 15.43
C VAL A 413 -5.60 -3.50 15.11
N LEU A 414 -6.30 -2.96 14.11
CA LEU A 414 -7.58 -3.51 13.65
C LEU A 414 -7.44 -4.98 13.24
N GLY A 415 -6.36 -5.34 12.53
CA GLY A 415 -6.10 -6.71 12.13
C GLY A 415 -5.91 -7.69 13.28
N ARG A 416 -5.39 -7.24 14.45
CA ARG A 416 -5.32 -8.07 15.66
C ARG A 416 -6.71 -8.35 16.23
N ILE A 417 -7.55 -7.32 16.30
CA ILE A 417 -8.94 -7.43 16.79
C ILE A 417 -9.74 -8.36 15.85
N ILE A 418 -9.69 -8.13 14.55
CA ILE A 418 -10.38 -8.96 13.55
C ILE A 418 -9.89 -10.41 13.63
N LYS A 419 -8.57 -10.64 13.72
CA LYS A 419 -8.03 -12.01 13.83
C LYS A 419 -8.55 -12.71 15.08
N ALA A 420 -8.60 -12.02 16.23
CA ALA A 420 -9.10 -12.58 17.48
C ALA A 420 -10.59 -12.98 17.38
N GLU A 421 -11.39 -12.27 16.57
CA GLU A 421 -12.82 -12.55 16.41
C GLU A 421 -13.15 -13.53 15.27
N LEU A 422 -12.49 -13.38 14.12
CA LEU A 422 -12.84 -14.11 12.88
C LEU A 422 -11.94 -15.32 12.61
N GLY A 423 -10.77 -15.40 13.24
CA GLY A 423 -9.78 -16.45 12.99
C GLY A 423 -9.48 -16.61 11.49
N ASP A 424 -9.68 -17.81 10.97
CA ASP A 424 -9.37 -18.16 9.57
C ASP A 424 -10.33 -17.57 8.53
N HIS A 425 -11.40 -16.87 8.94
CA HIS A 425 -12.27 -16.11 8.01
C HIS A 425 -11.63 -14.78 7.58
N PHE A 426 -10.52 -14.37 8.22
CA PHE A 426 -9.69 -13.23 7.87
C PHE A 426 -8.38 -13.70 7.22
N VAL A 427 -8.21 -13.39 5.93
CA VAL A 427 -7.12 -13.94 5.12
C VAL A 427 -6.32 -12.85 4.40
N SER A 428 -5.19 -13.25 3.83
CA SER A 428 -4.40 -12.50 2.86
C SER A 428 -4.15 -13.39 1.65
N ALA A 429 -3.95 -12.79 0.47
CA ALA A 429 -3.58 -13.49 -0.76
C ALA A 429 -2.52 -12.68 -1.52
N ASN A 430 -1.82 -13.32 -2.46
CA ASN A 430 -0.85 -12.68 -3.34
C ASN A 430 -1.55 -11.87 -4.45
N LEU A 431 -2.26 -10.82 -4.03
CA LEU A 431 -2.90 -9.81 -4.87
C LEU A 431 -2.32 -8.43 -4.53
N PRO A 432 -1.01 -8.19 -4.73
CA PRO A 432 -0.41 -6.92 -4.39
C PRO A 432 -0.80 -5.84 -5.40
N MET A 433 -0.99 -4.62 -4.94
CA MET A 433 -1.10 -3.45 -5.80
C MET A 433 0.25 -2.73 -5.91
N LEU A 434 0.48 -2.05 -7.03
CA LEU A 434 1.64 -1.18 -7.20
C LEU A 434 1.44 0.07 -6.35
N HIS A 435 2.41 0.37 -5.49
CA HIS A 435 2.38 1.53 -4.61
C HIS A 435 3.52 2.47 -4.96
N LYS A 436 3.17 3.75 -5.19
CA LYS A 436 4.10 4.82 -5.60
C LYS A 436 4.01 5.98 -4.63
N ARG A 437 5.14 6.45 -4.11
CA ARG A 437 5.17 7.50 -3.08
C ARG A 437 5.23 8.91 -3.65
N THR A 438 5.91 9.07 -4.78
CA THR A 438 6.05 10.35 -5.46
C THR A 438 5.37 10.32 -6.81
N VAL A 439 5.03 11.51 -7.29
CA VAL A 439 4.57 11.69 -8.66
C VAL A 439 5.77 12.03 -9.53
N ASN A 440 5.96 11.29 -10.63
CA ASN A 440 7.11 11.42 -11.54
C ASN A 440 7.40 12.86 -11.99
N THR A 441 6.37 13.69 -12.12
CA THR A 441 6.48 15.09 -12.59
C THR A 441 7.15 16.03 -11.58
N ILE A 442 7.01 15.75 -10.28
CA ILE A 442 7.49 16.63 -9.20
C ILE A 442 8.53 15.95 -8.29
N GLY A 443 8.68 14.63 -8.35
CA GLY A 443 9.60 13.85 -7.51
C GLY A 443 9.32 14.00 -6.00
N GLN A 444 8.07 14.30 -5.65
CA GLN A 444 7.61 14.52 -4.28
C GLN A 444 6.19 13.97 -4.11
N SER A 445 5.78 13.73 -2.86
CA SER A 445 4.39 13.46 -2.55
C SER A 445 3.60 14.77 -2.53
N GLU A 446 2.43 14.83 -3.15
CA GLU A 446 1.61 16.06 -3.21
C GLU A 446 1.21 16.57 -1.81
N PHE A 447 0.97 15.66 -0.87
CA PHE A 447 0.65 16.00 0.52
C PHE A 447 1.06 14.85 1.42
N ARG A 448 1.73 15.07 2.56
CA ARG A 448 2.08 13.99 3.50
C ARG A 448 1.91 14.44 4.96
N PRO A 449 0.91 13.91 5.68
CA PRO A 449 0.73 14.23 7.10
C PRO A 449 1.96 13.91 7.93
N GLY A 450 2.36 14.84 8.81
CA GLY A 450 3.47 14.66 9.75
C GLY A 450 4.87 14.87 9.16
N VAL A 451 4.97 15.27 7.88
CA VAL A 451 6.21 15.74 7.26
C VAL A 451 6.08 17.24 7.00
N THR A 452 6.95 18.03 7.64
CA THR A 452 6.94 19.49 7.48
C THR A 452 8.20 19.94 6.75
N ARG A 453 8.07 20.80 5.74
CA ARG A 453 9.19 21.36 4.97
C ARG A 453 9.31 22.86 5.26
N GLN A 454 10.44 23.30 5.81
CA GLN A 454 10.72 24.72 6.09
C GLN A 454 12.20 25.02 5.87
N ASN A 455 12.53 26.06 5.09
CA ASN A 455 13.90 26.56 4.91
C ASN A 455 14.94 25.45 4.60
N ASN A 456 14.61 24.56 3.64
CA ASN A 456 15.39 23.37 3.28
C ASN A 456 15.55 22.30 4.38
N GLN A 457 14.93 22.46 5.54
CA GLN A 457 14.84 21.41 6.55
C GLN A 457 13.53 20.65 6.43
N ILE A 458 13.62 19.33 6.60
CA ILE A 458 12.49 18.42 6.60
C ILE A 458 12.35 17.86 8.01
N ASP A 459 11.23 18.15 8.67
CA ASP A 459 10.93 17.67 10.02
C ASP A 459 9.98 16.46 9.98
N LEU A 460 10.47 15.32 10.49
CA LEU A 460 9.75 14.05 10.63
C LEU A 460 9.26 13.80 12.07
N SER A 461 9.36 14.76 12.99
CA SER A 461 8.99 14.59 14.40
C SER A 461 7.55 14.13 14.59
N GLY A 462 6.62 14.64 13.78
CA GLY A 462 5.22 14.22 13.76
C GLY A 462 5.08 12.76 13.32
N GLU A 463 5.67 12.40 12.18
CA GLU A 463 5.69 11.02 11.69
C GLU A 463 6.32 10.04 12.68
N PHE A 464 7.47 10.39 13.26
CA PHE A 464 8.17 9.57 14.23
C PHE A 464 7.36 9.36 15.51
N THR A 465 6.75 10.42 16.05
CA THR A 465 5.92 10.33 17.26
C THR A 465 4.72 9.41 17.04
N ARG A 466 4.04 9.57 15.90
CA ARG A 466 2.91 8.72 15.50
C ARG A 466 3.33 7.26 15.31
N GLN A 467 4.53 7.03 14.80
CA GLN A 467 5.11 5.70 14.61
C GLN A 467 5.45 5.04 15.93
N TYR A 468 6.22 5.70 16.79
CA TYR A 468 6.62 5.18 18.10
C TYR A 468 5.43 4.79 18.98
N PHE A 469 4.46 5.69 19.16
CA PHE A 469 3.27 5.38 19.97
C PHE A 469 2.31 4.42 19.23
N GLY A 470 2.34 4.39 17.89
CA GLY A 470 1.64 3.37 17.09
C GLY A 470 2.18 1.97 17.34
N ASP A 471 3.51 1.80 17.47
CA ASP A 471 4.12 0.52 17.84
C ASP A 471 3.79 0.15 19.29
N VAL A 472 3.83 1.11 20.23
CA VAL A 472 3.38 0.86 21.61
C VAL A 472 1.93 0.37 21.63
N MET A 473 1.04 1.00 20.86
CA MET A 473 -0.34 0.57 20.71
C MET A 473 -0.44 -0.85 20.13
N LEU A 474 0.22 -1.12 19.00
CA LEU A 474 0.17 -2.42 18.33
C LEU A 474 0.65 -3.56 19.22
N PHE A 475 1.80 -3.40 19.88
CA PHE A 475 2.38 -4.45 20.71
C PHE A 475 1.64 -4.63 22.03
N THR A 476 1.01 -3.57 22.57
CA THR A 476 0.03 -3.69 23.66
C THR A 476 -1.15 -4.55 23.20
N MET A 477 -1.71 -4.24 22.03
CA MET A 477 -2.87 -4.95 21.49
C MET A 477 -2.58 -6.42 21.19
N ILE A 478 -1.38 -6.76 20.73
CA ILE A 478 -0.96 -8.17 20.58
C ILE A 478 -1.11 -8.91 21.91
N GLU A 479 -0.51 -8.40 22.98
CA GLU A 479 -0.56 -9.05 24.30
C GLU A 479 -1.99 -9.12 24.85
N LEU A 480 -2.82 -8.10 24.62
CA LEU A 480 -4.22 -8.11 25.06
C LEU A 480 -5.07 -9.11 24.27
N THR A 481 -4.90 -9.19 22.95
CA THR A 481 -5.65 -10.15 22.12
C THR A 481 -5.27 -11.59 22.44
N ASP A 482 -4.00 -11.85 22.79
CA ASP A 482 -3.56 -13.17 23.26
C ASP A 482 -4.19 -13.55 24.61
N LYS A 483 -4.65 -12.57 25.39
CA LYS A 483 -5.39 -12.74 26.65
C LYS A 483 -6.92 -12.78 26.46
N GLY A 484 -7.44 -12.69 25.23
CA GLY A 484 -8.86 -12.79 24.92
C GLY A 484 -9.60 -11.46 24.67
N TYR A 485 -8.89 -10.32 24.64
CA TYR A 485 -9.49 -9.05 24.21
C TYR A 485 -9.83 -9.08 22.70
N PRO A 486 -10.92 -8.43 22.23
CA PRO A 486 -11.91 -7.64 22.99
C PRO A 486 -13.04 -8.46 23.64
N GLN A 487 -13.13 -9.77 23.39
CA GLN A 487 -14.23 -10.61 23.86
C GLN A 487 -14.27 -10.72 25.39
N THR A 488 -13.11 -10.63 26.04
CA THR A 488 -12.99 -10.52 27.49
C THR A 488 -12.58 -9.10 27.89
N ASN A 489 -13.26 -8.56 28.90
CA ASN A 489 -12.88 -7.29 29.49
C ASN A 489 -11.52 -7.42 30.21
N VAL A 490 -10.67 -6.42 30.03
CA VAL A 490 -9.37 -6.32 30.70
C VAL A 490 -9.47 -5.26 31.80
N SER A 491 -8.95 -5.56 32.99
CA SER A 491 -8.94 -4.57 34.08
C SER A 491 -7.96 -3.43 33.78
N TYR A 492 -8.19 -2.26 34.36
CA TYR A 492 -7.31 -1.11 34.16
C TYR A 492 -5.88 -1.39 34.62
N GLU A 493 -5.70 -2.17 35.69
CA GLU A 493 -4.38 -2.54 36.22
C GLU A 493 -3.61 -3.40 35.22
N VAL A 494 -4.25 -4.43 34.65
CA VAL A 494 -3.63 -5.31 33.64
C VAL A 494 -3.29 -4.53 32.38
N LEU A 495 -4.21 -3.67 31.92
CA LEU A 495 -3.99 -2.81 30.77
C LEU A 495 -2.82 -1.85 31.00
N SER A 496 -2.82 -1.16 32.13
CA SER A 496 -1.77 -0.21 32.50
C SER A 496 -0.42 -0.92 32.58
N ASP A 497 -0.30 -2.05 33.26
CA ASP A 497 0.95 -2.82 33.35
C ASP A 497 1.45 -3.27 31.97
N THR A 498 0.56 -3.76 31.11
CA THR A 498 0.86 -4.18 29.73
C THR A 498 1.43 -3.00 28.91
N ILE A 499 0.79 -1.83 28.99
CA ILE A 499 1.25 -0.60 28.33
C ILE A 499 2.63 -0.17 28.85
N HIS A 500 2.84 -0.19 30.18
CA HIS A 500 4.10 0.20 30.81
C HIS A 500 5.26 -0.73 30.40
N LYS A 501 5.03 -2.04 30.37
CA LYS A 501 6.03 -3.01 29.89
C LYS A 501 6.36 -2.79 28.41
N THR A 502 5.33 -2.57 27.60
CA THR A 502 5.50 -2.35 26.16
C THR A 502 6.30 -1.09 25.87
N ILE A 503 6.01 0.03 26.52
CA ILE A 503 6.74 1.28 26.29
C ILE A 503 8.20 1.19 26.73
N VAL A 504 8.51 0.48 27.81
CA VAL A 504 9.91 0.23 28.24
C VAL A 504 10.66 -0.58 27.16
N SER A 505 10.03 -1.63 26.64
CA SER A 505 10.59 -2.45 25.56
C SER A 505 10.83 -1.65 24.28
N MET A 506 9.82 -0.88 23.83
CA MET A 506 9.93 -0.05 22.62
C MET A 506 10.98 1.05 22.78
N LYS A 507 11.04 1.74 23.93
CA LYS A 507 12.07 2.74 24.21
C LYS A 507 13.48 2.17 24.07
N LYS A 508 13.70 0.94 24.56
CA LYS A 508 15.00 0.26 24.43
C LYS A 508 15.36 0.02 22.96
N LYS A 509 14.44 -0.54 22.16
CA LYS A 509 14.66 -0.81 20.73
C LYS A 509 14.96 0.47 19.93
N TYR A 510 14.16 1.51 20.12
CA TYR A 510 14.37 2.81 19.46
C TYR A 510 15.69 3.48 19.89
N THR A 511 16.10 3.33 21.15
CA THR A 511 17.38 3.87 21.64
C THR A 511 18.58 3.12 21.04
N ILE A 512 18.47 1.81 20.83
CA ILE A 512 19.50 1.03 20.14
C ILE A 512 19.63 1.53 18.69
N LYS A 513 18.50 1.65 17.98
CA LYS A 513 18.48 2.15 16.61
C LYS A 513 19.01 3.58 16.48
N HIS A 514 18.71 4.45 17.43
CA HIS A 514 19.27 5.80 17.49
C HIS A 514 20.80 5.82 17.44
N ARG A 515 21.44 4.95 18.24
CA ARG A 515 22.91 4.84 18.30
C ARG A 515 23.48 4.30 17.00
N GLU A 516 22.87 3.26 16.44
CA GLU A 516 23.28 2.68 15.16
C GLU A 516 23.20 3.72 14.03
N ILE A 517 22.08 4.45 13.93
CA ILE A 517 21.89 5.51 12.94
C ILE A 517 22.94 6.62 13.13
N SER A 518 23.20 7.05 14.36
CA SER A 518 24.22 8.08 14.64
C SER A 518 25.62 7.67 14.16
N VAL A 519 26.02 6.41 14.36
CA VAL A 519 27.32 5.89 13.87
C VAL A 519 27.34 5.83 12.34
N LYS A 520 26.23 5.42 11.72
CA LYS A 520 26.10 5.37 10.25
C LYS A 520 26.19 6.77 9.62
N ILE A 521 25.60 7.79 10.23
CA ILE A 521 25.70 9.20 9.79
C ILE A 521 27.17 9.65 9.76
N ASP A 522 27.89 9.45 10.87
CA ASP A 522 29.31 9.83 10.97
C ASP A 522 30.15 9.10 9.90
N SER A 523 29.91 7.80 9.72
CA SER A 523 30.61 6.96 8.74
C SER A 523 30.36 7.43 7.30
N LEU A 524 29.12 7.76 6.96
CA LEU A 524 28.75 8.25 5.63
C LEU A 524 29.39 9.61 5.34
N ARG A 525 29.39 10.54 6.31
CA ARG A 525 30.07 11.85 6.20
C ARG A 525 31.55 11.68 5.90
N GLU A 526 32.24 10.79 6.63
CA GLU A 526 33.67 10.55 6.42
C GLU A 526 33.95 9.95 5.03
N LEU A 527 33.19 8.92 4.62
CA LEU A 527 33.33 8.30 3.30
C LEU A 527 33.10 9.29 2.17
N LEU A 528 32.06 10.12 2.28
CA LEU A 528 31.73 11.13 1.26
C LEU A 528 32.84 12.18 1.13
N ASN A 529 33.35 12.71 2.24
CA ASN A 529 34.45 13.68 2.25
C ASN A 529 35.73 13.11 1.62
N ASN A 530 36.01 11.82 1.87
CA ASN A 530 37.16 11.14 1.28
C ASN A 530 36.97 10.88 -0.22
N LEU A 531 35.76 10.50 -0.63
CA LEU A 531 35.40 10.34 -2.05
C LEU A 531 35.56 11.66 -2.81
N GLU A 532 35.04 12.75 -2.25
CA GLU A 532 35.16 14.10 -2.81
C GLU A 532 36.63 14.44 -3.04
N LYS A 533 37.47 14.39 -2.00
CA LYS A 533 38.91 14.65 -2.12
C LYS A 533 39.60 13.79 -3.18
N LYS A 534 39.22 12.51 -3.29
CA LYS A 534 39.80 11.60 -4.29
C LYS A 534 39.44 12.05 -5.71
N TRP A 535 38.18 12.37 -5.96
CA TRP A 535 37.70 12.73 -7.29
C TRP A 535 38.15 14.13 -7.73
N HIS A 536 38.19 15.12 -6.82
CA HIS A 536 38.73 16.46 -7.11
C HIS A 536 40.21 16.45 -7.56
N ASN A 537 40.99 15.44 -7.14
CA ASN A 537 42.39 15.28 -7.55
C ASN A 537 42.56 14.61 -8.92
N THR A 538 41.48 14.26 -9.62
CA THR A 538 41.52 13.71 -10.99
C THR A 538 41.25 14.79 -12.03
N SER A 539 41.95 14.75 -13.17
CA SER A 539 41.82 15.74 -14.26
C SER A 539 40.48 15.69 -15.02
N GLU A 540 39.54 14.85 -14.59
CA GLU A 540 38.21 14.63 -15.17
C GLU A 540 37.11 15.41 -14.42
N PHE A 541 37.51 16.34 -13.55
CA PHE A 541 36.61 17.09 -12.68
C PHE A 541 35.96 18.28 -13.43
N ASP A 542 34.69 18.16 -13.82
CA ASP A 542 33.87 19.28 -14.30
C ASP A 542 33.14 19.89 -13.11
N SER A 543 33.61 21.07 -12.68
CA SER A 543 33.32 21.64 -11.37
C SER A 543 31.85 22.00 -11.10
N ASN A 544 31.02 22.17 -12.13
CA ASN A 544 29.67 22.72 -11.93
C ASN A 544 28.60 21.66 -11.60
N ASN A 545 28.53 20.55 -12.35
CA ASN A 545 27.53 19.49 -12.11
C ASN A 545 27.94 18.51 -11.00
N GLN A 546 29.23 18.44 -10.67
CA GLN A 546 29.75 17.52 -9.66
C GLN A 546 29.63 18.12 -8.25
N THR A 547 29.78 19.45 -8.11
CA THR A 547 29.57 20.17 -6.84
C THR A 547 28.12 20.06 -6.35
N SER A 548 27.13 20.01 -7.25
CA SER A 548 25.73 19.86 -6.87
C SER A 548 25.41 18.49 -6.28
N ALA A 549 25.99 17.40 -6.79
CA ALA A 549 25.73 16.06 -6.26
C ALA A 549 26.29 15.85 -4.83
N PHE A 550 27.51 16.31 -4.56
CA PHE A 550 28.04 16.31 -3.18
C PHE A 550 27.20 17.21 -2.26
N SER A 551 26.72 18.36 -2.77
CA SER A 551 25.77 19.20 -2.02
C SER A 551 24.46 18.49 -1.71
N ASP A 552 23.88 17.75 -2.66
CA ASP A 552 22.65 16.96 -2.44
C ASP A 552 22.85 15.89 -1.37
N PHE A 553 23.99 15.19 -1.39
CA PHE A 553 24.34 14.21 -0.36
C PHE A 553 24.51 14.85 1.01
N ASN A 554 25.27 15.95 1.11
CA ASN A 554 25.43 16.68 2.35
C ASN A 554 24.07 17.18 2.88
N HIS A 555 23.22 17.68 1.99
CA HIS A 555 21.88 18.13 2.34
C HIS A 555 21.00 16.99 2.88
N PHE A 556 21.06 15.82 2.24
CA PHE A 556 20.40 14.62 2.72
C PHE A 556 20.92 14.21 4.11
N ILE A 557 22.23 14.14 4.29
CA ILE A 557 22.88 13.79 5.56
C ILE A 557 22.46 14.76 6.66
N ASP A 558 22.44 16.06 6.40
CA ASP A 558 22.06 17.07 7.39
C ASP A 558 20.58 16.94 7.79
N ASN A 559 19.70 16.61 6.85
CA ASN A 559 18.30 16.31 7.18
C ASN A 559 18.16 15.00 7.98
N ILE A 560 18.97 13.98 7.68
CA ILE A 560 19.00 12.74 8.47
C ILE A 560 19.56 13.00 9.87
N ASP A 561 20.62 13.80 10.03
CA ASP A 561 21.21 14.16 11.32
C ASP A 561 20.27 15.04 12.15
N PHE A 562 19.57 15.98 11.51
CA PHE A 562 18.52 16.78 12.14
C PHE A 562 17.41 15.89 12.74
N ASN A 563 16.96 14.87 12.00
CA ASN A 563 15.90 13.99 12.45
C ASN A 563 16.38 12.87 13.35
N PHE A 564 17.56 12.27 13.14
CA PHE A 564 17.96 11.02 13.78
C PHE A 564 19.36 11.05 14.40
N GLY A 565 20.08 12.16 14.29
CA GLY A 565 21.41 12.35 14.84
C GLY A 565 21.45 12.38 16.37
N LYS A 566 22.65 12.55 16.91
CA LYS A 566 22.93 12.46 18.37
C LYS A 566 22.04 13.39 19.21
N ASN A 567 21.77 14.58 18.69
CA ASN A 567 21.00 15.64 19.34
C ASN A 567 19.57 15.79 18.76
N ALA A 568 19.08 14.79 18.03
CA ALA A 568 17.80 14.91 17.38
C ALA A 568 16.64 15.00 18.38
N ARG A 569 15.85 16.08 18.23
CA ARG A 569 14.71 16.40 19.08
C ARG A 569 13.68 15.27 19.18
N ILE A 570 13.52 14.48 18.12
CA ILE A 570 12.54 13.39 18.08
C ILE A 570 12.74 12.38 19.22
N TYR A 571 14.00 12.15 19.63
CA TYR A 571 14.32 11.23 20.71
C TYR A 571 14.13 11.86 22.09
N GLU A 572 14.17 13.18 22.19
CA GLU A 572 13.80 13.91 23.41
C GLU A 572 12.29 13.81 23.66
N ILE A 573 11.48 13.90 22.59
CA ILE A 573 10.01 13.77 22.68
C ILE A 573 9.61 12.45 23.33
N ILE A 574 10.22 11.33 22.94
CA ILE A 574 9.90 10.01 23.52
C ILE A 574 10.58 9.76 24.88
N LYS A 575 11.55 10.60 25.27
CA LYS A 575 12.18 10.57 26.61
C LYS A 575 11.41 11.43 27.61
N SER A 576 10.67 12.44 27.15
CA SER A 576 9.84 13.32 27.98
C SER A 576 8.78 12.54 28.76
N GLU A 577 8.79 12.71 30.08
CA GLU A 577 7.85 12.03 30.97
C GLU A 577 6.42 12.58 30.80
N ASP A 578 6.26 13.88 30.51
CA ASP A 578 4.96 14.49 30.25
C ASP A 578 4.33 13.95 28.96
N THR A 579 5.12 13.90 27.88
CA THR A 579 4.67 13.38 26.59
C THR A 579 4.30 11.91 26.71
N LYS A 580 5.12 11.13 27.40
CA LYS A 580 4.87 9.72 27.72
C LYS A 580 3.55 9.57 28.47
N ASN A 581 3.40 10.23 29.63
CA ASN A 581 2.22 10.09 30.48
C ASN A 581 0.93 10.50 29.78
N LYS A 582 0.98 11.54 28.93
CA LYS A 582 -0.15 11.93 28.09
C LYS A 582 -0.58 10.80 27.14
N HIS A 583 0.34 10.26 26.37
CA HIS A 583 0.01 9.22 25.38
C HIS A 583 -0.41 7.90 26.04
N LEU A 584 0.22 7.51 27.16
CA LEU A 584 -0.18 6.31 27.88
C LEU A 584 -1.63 6.40 28.37
N LYS A 585 -2.03 7.55 28.92
CA LYS A 585 -3.43 7.79 29.33
C LYS A 585 -4.38 7.75 28.12
N GLN A 586 -3.99 8.35 27.00
CA GLN A 586 -4.81 8.35 25.78
C GLN A 586 -5.00 6.93 25.22
N ILE A 587 -3.93 6.13 25.16
CA ILE A 587 -3.96 4.73 24.72
C ILE A 587 -4.84 3.90 25.67
N ALA A 588 -4.63 4.01 26.99
CA ALA A 588 -5.41 3.26 27.97
C ALA A 588 -6.91 3.59 27.87
N ASN A 589 -7.25 4.88 27.83
CA ASN A 589 -8.65 5.31 27.72
C ASN A 589 -9.31 4.80 26.43
N ALA A 590 -8.58 4.87 25.31
CA ALA A 590 -9.10 4.42 24.02
C ALA A 590 -9.37 2.90 24.02
N ILE A 591 -8.46 2.09 24.55
CA ILE A 591 -8.66 0.63 24.66
C ILE A 591 -9.84 0.29 25.58
N MET A 592 -9.97 1.00 26.71
CA MET A 592 -11.07 0.78 27.65
C MET A 592 -12.45 1.15 27.06
N SER A 593 -12.54 2.18 26.22
CA SER A 593 -13.81 2.61 25.62
C SER A 593 -14.23 1.80 24.39
N TYR A 594 -13.37 0.92 23.88
CA TYR A 594 -13.59 0.26 22.59
C TYR A 594 -14.91 -0.51 22.50
N ASN A 595 -15.28 -1.28 23.53
CA ASN A 595 -16.51 -2.08 23.52
C ASN A 595 -17.78 -1.21 23.51
N ASP A 596 -17.72 -0.04 24.15
CA ASP A 596 -18.79 0.96 24.09
C ASP A 596 -18.86 1.58 22.67
N ASP A 597 -17.71 1.89 22.08
CA ASP A 597 -17.61 2.41 20.71
C ASP A 597 -18.17 1.40 19.69
N VAL A 598 -17.88 0.10 19.83
CA VAL A 598 -18.42 -0.98 18.97
C VAL A 598 -19.94 -1.08 19.10
N SER A 599 -20.46 -1.06 20.33
CA SER A 599 -21.90 -1.15 20.59
C SER A 599 -22.66 0.03 19.98
N LEU A 600 -22.10 1.24 20.14
CA LEU A 600 -22.63 2.46 19.53
C LEU A 600 -22.58 2.39 18.00
N TRP A 601 -21.46 1.93 17.44
CA TRP A 601 -21.27 1.84 16.00
C TRP A 601 -22.26 0.90 15.32
N GLN A 602 -22.48 -0.28 15.89
CA GLN A 602 -23.46 -1.24 15.37
C GLN A 602 -24.88 -0.67 15.37
N LYS A 603 -25.24 0.08 16.43
CA LYS A 603 -26.52 0.79 16.49
C LYS A 603 -26.63 1.81 15.35
N ILE A 604 -25.62 2.63 15.15
CA ILE A 604 -25.59 3.64 14.07
C ILE A 604 -25.79 2.98 12.70
N LEU A 605 -25.05 1.91 12.39
CA LEU A 605 -25.17 1.19 11.12
C LEU A 605 -26.57 0.62 10.90
N SER A 606 -27.27 0.21 11.95
CA SER A 606 -28.64 -0.31 11.86
C SER A 606 -29.70 0.77 11.62
N GLU A 607 -29.41 2.02 12.01
CA GLU A 607 -30.33 3.17 11.94
C GLU A 607 -30.14 4.00 10.66
N ILE A 608 -28.97 3.88 10.00
CA ILE A 608 -28.73 4.54 8.72
C ILE A 608 -29.72 4.03 7.68
N LYS A 609 -30.51 4.97 7.18
CA LYS A 609 -31.47 4.73 6.11
C LYS A 609 -30.76 4.59 4.77
N HIS A 610 -31.28 3.66 3.95
CA HIS A 610 -30.91 3.48 2.55
C HIS A 610 -31.41 4.63 1.70
#